data_AF-A0A964BYG3-F1
#
_entry.id   AF-A0A964BYG3-F1
#
_cell.length_a   1.000
_cell.length_b   1.000
_cell.length_c   1.000
_cell.angle_alpha   90.00
_cell.angle_beta   90.00
_cell.angle_gamma   90.00
#
_symmetry.space_group_name_H-M   'P 1'
#
loop_
_entity.id
_entity.type
_entity.pdbx_description
1 polymer ?
#
loop_
_entity_poly.entity_id
_entity_poly.type
_entity_poly.pdbx_seq_one_letter_code
_entity_poly.pdbx_strand_id
1 'polypeptide(L)'
;MHNDESLTRIIQAYEQIIKDLEAKHKSELQAKDREIAFYRQKSSELNELLKLLANRPVNVKITNKAKSISESKAMSDPIDQSRNIQITGGTVNASGAGALGLGDNSGTVANTINQLSDSSEPDKPDIKKLLTKLQTAIEAETNLSEDDRAEALEQIKILEKLGENPQESTMQKAGKTAMKILKGTIAGLPSAATLVEACSKLLPAIASLLLLP
;
A
#
# COMPACT_ATOMS: atom_id res chain seq x y z
N MET A 1 16.35 60.84 22.67
CA MET A 1 16.84 59.51 23.10
C MET A 1 15.83 58.39 22.86
N HIS A 2 14.52 58.58 23.08
CA HIS A 2 13.51 57.52 22.90
C HIS A 2 13.33 56.97 21.46
N ASN A 3 13.57 57.80 20.43
CA ASN A 3 13.42 57.37 19.03
C ASN A 3 14.53 56.40 18.54
N ASP A 4 15.72 56.48 19.14
CA ASP A 4 16.92 55.75 18.70
C ASP A 4 16.91 54.29 19.20
N GLU A 5 16.38 54.09 20.41
CA GLU A 5 16.09 52.76 20.96
C GLU A 5 15.00 52.02 20.15
N SER A 6 14.00 52.73 19.64
CA SER A 6 12.95 52.13 18.82
C SER A 6 13.48 51.63 17.47
N LEU A 7 14.36 52.41 16.82
CA LEU A 7 15.00 52.03 15.57
C LEU A 7 15.91 50.80 15.76
N THR A 8 16.67 50.78 16.85
CA THR A 8 17.57 49.66 17.17
C THR A 8 16.80 48.35 17.40
N ARG A 9 15.67 48.40 18.12
CA ARG A 9 14.80 47.23 18.32
C ARG A 9 14.21 46.70 17.02
N ILE A 10 13.81 47.60 16.11
CA ILE A 10 13.27 47.22 14.82
C ILE A 10 14.35 46.52 13.97
N ILE A 11 15.56 47.07 13.93
CA ILE A 11 16.70 46.47 13.21
C ILE A 11 17.01 45.06 13.74
N GLN A 12 17.10 44.91 15.06
CA GLN A 12 17.34 43.60 15.69
C GLN A 12 16.23 42.58 15.38
N ALA A 13 14.96 43.02 15.35
CA ALA A 13 13.86 42.15 14.97
C ALA A 13 13.97 41.67 13.51
N TYR A 14 14.35 42.57 12.58
CA TYR A 14 14.59 42.19 11.19
C TYR A 14 15.77 41.23 11.02
N GLU A 15 16.88 41.45 11.72
CA GLU A 15 18.03 40.55 11.70
C GLU A 15 17.66 39.14 12.20
N GLN A 16 16.84 39.07 13.25
CA GLN A 16 16.37 37.79 13.78
C GLN A 16 15.47 37.05 12.78
N ILE A 17 14.54 37.76 12.12
CA ILE A 17 13.66 37.17 11.10
C ILE A 17 14.48 36.61 9.92
N ILE A 18 15.51 37.32 9.47
CA ILE A 18 16.38 36.85 8.38
C ILE A 18 17.11 35.57 8.82
N LYS A 19 17.68 35.57 10.03
CA LYS A 19 18.39 34.41 10.57
C LYS A 19 17.49 33.19 10.72
N ASP A 20 16.26 33.38 11.17
CA ASP A 20 15.28 32.31 11.32
C ASP A 20 14.83 31.75 9.96
N LEU A 21 14.66 32.62 8.95
CA LEU A 21 14.37 32.22 7.57
C LEU A 21 15.52 31.40 6.97
N GLU A 22 16.76 31.85 7.13
CA GLU A 22 17.95 31.13 6.66
C GLU A 22 18.09 29.77 7.33
N ALA A 23 17.88 29.70 8.65
CA ALA A 23 17.91 28.45 9.40
C ALA A 23 16.84 27.47 8.91
N LYS A 24 15.63 27.97 8.66
CA LYS A 24 14.52 27.16 8.11
C LYS A 24 14.87 26.60 6.73
N HIS A 25 15.33 27.44 5.80
CA HIS A 25 15.70 26.99 4.45
C HIS A 25 16.86 26.00 4.47
N LYS A 26 17.86 26.21 5.32
CA LYS A 26 18.98 25.29 5.49
C LYS A 26 18.52 23.92 6.01
N SER A 27 17.60 23.90 6.98
CA SER A 27 17.03 22.65 7.49
C SER A 27 16.23 21.91 6.42
N GLU A 28 15.47 22.63 5.59
CA GLU A 28 14.69 22.03 4.50
C GLU A 28 15.60 21.42 3.42
N LEU A 29 16.65 22.14 3.01
CA LEU A 29 17.66 21.61 2.08
C LEU A 29 18.32 20.36 2.63
N GLN A 30 18.72 20.35 3.91
CA GLN A 30 19.31 19.17 4.54
C GLN A 30 18.33 17.99 4.66
N ALA A 31 17.02 18.25 4.75
CA ALA A 31 16.02 17.19 4.74
C ALA A 31 15.91 16.59 3.34
N LYS A 32 15.82 17.44 2.30
CA LYS A 32 15.77 17.00 0.90
C LYS A 32 17.03 16.26 0.46
N ASP A 33 18.21 16.71 0.89
CA ASP A 33 19.48 16.02 0.60
C ASP A 33 19.53 14.62 1.22
N ARG A 34 19.00 14.46 2.44
CA ARG A 34 18.88 13.15 3.10
C ARG A 34 17.93 12.23 2.35
N GLU A 35 16.80 12.76 1.88
CA GLU A 35 15.85 12.01 1.07
C GLU A 35 16.45 11.57 -0.27
N ILE A 36 17.15 12.46 -0.97
CA ILE A 36 17.87 12.14 -2.21
C ILE A 36 18.92 11.05 -1.96
N ALA A 37 19.68 11.15 -0.86
CA ALA A 37 20.67 10.14 -0.50
C ALA A 37 20.02 8.76 -0.28
N PHE A 38 18.88 8.72 0.40
CA PHE A 38 18.11 7.49 0.61
C PHE A 38 17.64 6.86 -0.73
N TYR A 39 17.08 7.66 -1.63
CA TYR A 39 16.66 7.16 -2.95
C TYR A 39 17.83 6.67 -3.80
N ARG A 40 18.98 7.36 -3.75
CA ARG A 40 20.20 6.93 -4.45
C ARG A 40 20.76 5.62 -3.90
N GLN A 41 20.69 5.41 -2.59
CA GLN A 41 21.09 4.15 -1.99
C GLN A 41 20.17 3.01 -2.44
N LYS A 42 18.84 3.21 -2.38
CA LYS A 42 17.85 2.21 -2.80
C LYS A 42 18.03 1.80 -4.27
N SER A 43 18.30 2.75 -5.16
CA SER A 43 18.54 2.45 -6.58
C SER A 43 19.86 1.71 -6.79
N SER A 44 20.90 2.02 -6.00
CA SER A 44 22.16 1.27 -6.02
C SER A 44 21.96 -0.19 -5.58
N GLU A 45 21.24 -0.43 -4.49
CA GLU A 45 20.94 -1.78 -3.99
C GLU A 45 20.14 -2.61 -5.00
N LEU A 46 19.14 -2.00 -5.65
CA LEU A 46 18.36 -2.65 -6.69
C LEU A 46 19.21 -3.03 -7.91
N ASN A 47 20.12 -2.15 -8.32
CA ASN A 47 21.04 -2.44 -9.42
C ASN A 47 21.97 -3.62 -9.11
N GLU A 48 22.45 -3.74 -7.87
CA GLU A 48 23.25 -4.89 -7.45
C GLU A 48 22.43 -6.20 -7.44
N LEU A 49 21.18 -6.16 -6.96
CA LEU A 49 20.27 -7.31 -7.04
C LEU A 49 20.04 -7.74 -8.49
N LEU A 50 19.84 -6.80 -9.41
CA LEU A 50 19.62 -7.08 -10.82
C LEU A 50 20.82 -7.76 -11.47
N LYS A 51 22.04 -7.29 -11.18
CA LYS A 51 23.28 -7.94 -11.66
C LYS A 51 23.40 -9.38 -11.15
N LEU A 52 23.08 -9.63 -9.88
CA LEU A 52 23.12 -10.98 -9.30
C LEU A 52 22.11 -11.93 -9.96
N LEU A 53 20.89 -11.45 -10.23
CA LEU A 53 19.87 -12.24 -10.90
C LEU A 53 20.24 -12.53 -12.36
N ALA A 54 20.83 -11.56 -13.07
CA ALA A 54 21.29 -11.74 -14.44
C ALA A 54 22.42 -12.79 -14.54
N ASN A 55 23.27 -12.90 -13.52
CA ASN A 55 24.36 -13.88 -13.47
C ASN A 55 23.90 -15.28 -13.01
N ARG A 56 22.63 -15.49 -12.68
CA ARG A 56 22.13 -16.80 -12.25
C ARG A 56 21.85 -17.69 -13.48
N PRO A 57 22.44 -18.90 -13.58
CA PRO A 57 22.14 -19.81 -14.67
C PRO A 57 20.67 -20.25 -14.61
N VAL A 58 19.94 -20.06 -15.71
CA VAL A 58 18.56 -20.51 -15.85
C VAL A 58 18.57 -21.99 -16.23
N ASN A 59 18.32 -22.87 -15.26
CA ASN A 59 18.13 -24.29 -15.52
C ASN A 59 16.69 -24.58 -15.96
N VAL A 60 16.42 -24.48 -17.27
CA VAL A 60 15.15 -24.93 -17.85
C VAL A 60 15.21 -26.44 -18.07
N LYS A 61 14.52 -27.23 -17.24
CA LYS A 61 14.25 -28.65 -17.54
C LYS A 61 13.15 -28.74 -18.60
N ILE A 62 13.53 -28.75 -19.88
CA ILE A 62 12.61 -29.05 -20.98
C ILE A 62 12.32 -30.55 -20.95
N THR A 63 11.14 -30.92 -20.45
CA THR A 63 10.67 -32.31 -20.49
C THR A 63 9.84 -32.50 -21.74
N ASN A 64 10.49 -32.75 -22.88
CA ASN A 64 9.80 -33.15 -24.11
C ASN A 64 9.27 -34.58 -23.95
N LYS A 65 8.07 -34.74 -23.38
CA LYS A 65 7.26 -35.93 -23.66
C LYS A 65 6.75 -35.77 -25.09
N ALA A 66 7.43 -36.41 -26.04
CA ALA A 66 6.95 -36.52 -27.41
C ALA A 66 5.60 -37.25 -27.41
N LYS A 67 4.51 -36.48 -27.40
CA LYS A 67 3.17 -36.96 -27.74
C LYS A 67 3.05 -36.78 -29.25
N SER A 68 3.23 -37.86 -29.99
CA SER A 68 2.95 -37.89 -31.43
C SER A 68 1.48 -37.53 -31.62
N ILE A 69 1.21 -36.35 -32.19
CA ILE A 69 -0.11 -36.02 -32.71
C ILE A 69 0.10 -35.63 -34.16
N SER A 70 -0.52 -36.44 -35.01
CA SER A 70 -0.58 -36.35 -36.44
C SER A 70 -0.94 -34.95 -36.93
N GLU A 71 -0.39 -34.63 -38.09
CA GLU A 71 -0.56 -33.44 -38.91
C GLU A 71 -2.00 -32.87 -38.90
N SER A 72 -2.14 -31.57 -38.64
CA SER A 72 -3.29 -30.77 -39.10
C SER A 72 -2.91 -29.28 -39.16
N LYS A 73 -2.78 -28.85 -40.41
CA LYS A 73 -2.82 -27.52 -41.04
C LYS A 73 -2.95 -26.25 -40.18
N ALA A 74 -2.20 -25.26 -40.64
CA ALA A 74 -2.17 -23.85 -40.25
C ALA A 74 -3.52 -23.21 -39.89
N MET A 75 -3.51 -22.38 -38.84
CA MET A 75 -4.39 -21.23 -38.72
C MET A 75 -3.66 -20.13 -37.94
N SER A 76 -3.21 -19.12 -38.67
CA SER A 76 -2.70 -17.86 -38.16
C SER A 76 -3.89 -16.93 -37.95
N ASP A 77 -4.34 -16.78 -36.71
CA ASP A 77 -5.17 -15.68 -36.27
C ASP A 77 -4.63 -15.14 -34.94
N PRO A 78 -4.64 -13.81 -34.71
CA PRO A 78 -4.19 -13.24 -33.45
C PRO A 78 -5.18 -13.64 -32.36
N ILE A 79 -4.69 -14.34 -31.34
CA ILE A 79 -5.40 -14.52 -30.07
C ILE A 79 -5.47 -13.14 -29.40
N ASP A 80 -6.57 -12.43 -29.64
CA ASP A 80 -6.99 -11.30 -28.81
C ASP A 80 -7.39 -11.87 -27.44
N GLN A 81 -6.52 -11.68 -26.44
CA GLN A 81 -6.75 -12.13 -25.06
C GLN A 81 -7.60 -11.15 -24.24
N SER A 82 -8.23 -10.17 -24.88
CA SER A 82 -9.15 -9.27 -24.19
C SER A 82 -10.42 -10.02 -23.81
N ARG A 83 -10.70 -10.18 -22.51
CA ARG A 83 -12.01 -10.65 -22.04
C ARG A 83 -13.04 -9.53 -22.22
N ASN A 84 -13.54 -9.36 -23.43
CA ASN A 84 -14.67 -8.46 -23.69
C ASN A 84 -15.95 -9.12 -23.18
N ILE A 85 -16.57 -8.55 -22.13
CA ILE A 85 -17.92 -8.93 -21.70
C ILE A 85 -18.87 -7.84 -22.19
N GLN A 86 -19.65 -8.16 -23.21
CA GLN A 86 -20.62 -7.25 -23.82
C GLN A 86 -22.02 -7.55 -23.28
N ILE A 87 -22.55 -6.65 -22.45
CA ILE A 87 -23.92 -6.73 -21.92
C ILE A 87 -24.78 -5.71 -22.69
N THR A 88 -25.68 -6.22 -23.54
CA THR A 88 -26.58 -5.37 -24.32
C THR A 88 -28.02 -5.59 -23.85
N GLY A 89 -28.67 -4.55 -23.35
CA GLY A 89 -30.13 -4.49 -23.19
C GLY A 89 -30.73 -4.93 -21.85
N GLY A 90 -29.97 -4.92 -20.75
CA GLY A 90 -30.51 -5.20 -19.41
C GLY A 90 -29.94 -4.27 -18.34
N THR A 91 -30.74 -3.93 -17.32
CA THR A 91 -30.26 -3.27 -16.10
C THR A 91 -29.45 -4.27 -15.27
N VAL A 92 -28.15 -4.05 -15.13
CA VAL A 92 -27.31 -4.81 -14.21
C VAL A 92 -27.55 -4.26 -12.81
N ASN A 93 -28.39 -4.93 -12.02
CA ASN A 93 -28.56 -4.61 -10.62
C ASN A 93 -27.49 -5.33 -9.80
N ALA A 94 -26.33 -4.70 -9.64
CA ALA A 94 -25.25 -5.21 -8.82
C ALA A 94 -25.37 -4.67 -7.38
N SER A 95 -26.47 -5.02 -6.70
CA SER A 95 -26.69 -4.65 -5.30
C SER A 95 -26.21 -5.78 -4.39
N GLY A 96 -24.91 -5.80 -4.12
CA GLY A 96 -24.24 -6.70 -3.19
C GLY A 96 -22.75 -6.38 -3.15
N ALA A 97 -22.11 -6.55 -1.99
CA ALA A 97 -20.65 -6.46 -1.88
C ALA A 97 -20.03 -7.51 -2.82
N GLY A 98 -19.58 -7.08 -4.02
CA GLY A 98 -19.22 -7.98 -5.12
C GLY A 98 -19.63 -7.50 -6.54
N ALA A 99 -20.09 -6.27 -6.70
CA ALA A 99 -20.42 -5.69 -7.99
C ALA A 99 -19.16 -5.40 -8.84
N LEU A 100 -18.78 -6.33 -9.73
CA LEU A 100 -17.93 -6.12 -10.93
C LEU A 100 -16.69 -5.24 -10.72
N GLY A 101 -15.59 -5.84 -10.24
CA GLY A 101 -14.28 -5.18 -10.14
C GLY A 101 -13.66 -4.88 -11.51
N LEU A 102 -14.08 -3.75 -12.10
CA LEU A 102 -13.50 -3.16 -13.30
C LEU A 102 -12.59 -2.00 -12.90
N GLY A 103 -11.45 -2.32 -12.28
CA GLY A 103 -10.35 -1.37 -12.06
C GLY A 103 -10.33 -0.61 -10.73
N ASP A 104 -11.28 -0.82 -9.82
CA ASP A 104 -11.21 -0.25 -8.48
C ASP A 104 -10.47 -1.18 -7.49
N ASN A 105 -9.60 -0.59 -6.67
CA ASN A 105 -8.88 -1.36 -5.66
C ASN A 105 -9.81 -1.86 -4.55
N SER A 106 -10.89 -1.12 -4.26
CA SER A 106 -11.89 -1.44 -3.24
C SER A 106 -12.62 -2.77 -3.51
N GLY A 107 -13.18 -2.98 -4.72
CA GLY A 107 -13.85 -4.23 -5.07
C GLY A 107 -12.91 -5.45 -5.06
N THR A 108 -11.64 -5.23 -5.41
CA THR A 108 -10.61 -6.28 -5.39
C THR A 108 -10.21 -6.71 -3.96
N VAL A 109 -10.06 -5.74 -3.04
CA VAL A 109 -9.78 -5.99 -1.61
C VAL A 109 -10.92 -6.79 -1.00
N ALA A 110 -12.16 -6.31 -1.16
CA ALA A 110 -13.33 -6.95 -0.58
C ALA A 110 -13.48 -8.42 -1.01
N ASN A 111 -13.21 -8.71 -2.30
CA ASN A 111 -13.26 -10.07 -2.83
C ASN A 111 -12.17 -10.99 -2.25
N THR A 112 -11.00 -10.45 -1.92
CA THR A 112 -9.88 -11.22 -1.39
C THR A 112 -10.06 -11.48 0.11
N ILE A 113 -10.57 -10.50 0.89
CA ILE A 113 -10.99 -10.73 2.29
C ILE A 113 -12.04 -11.84 2.37
N ASN A 114 -13.01 -11.86 1.46
CA ASN A 114 -14.07 -12.87 1.48
C ASN A 114 -13.56 -14.30 1.26
N GLN A 115 -12.38 -14.48 0.67
CA GLN A 115 -11.72 -15.77 0.47
C GLN A 115 -10.96 -16.26 1.70
N LEU A 116 -10.72 -15.40 2.70
CA LEU A 116 -10.17 -15.84 3.98
C LEU A 116 -11.16 -16.80 4.66
N SER A 117 -10.61 -17.89 5.19
CA SER A 117 -11.39 -18.88 5.95
C SER A 117 -11.95 -18.22 7.20
N ASP A 118 -13.25 -18.40 7.44
CA ASP A 118 -13.85 -17.97 8.69
C ASP A 118 -13.22 -18.75 9.86
N SER A 119 -12.96 -18.07 10.97
CA SER A 119 -12.50 -18.76 12.18
C SER A 119 -13.56 -19.79 12.60
N SER A 120 -13.16 -21.04 12.80
CA SER A 120 -14.07 -22.12 13.21
C SER A 120 -14.63 -21.94 14.63
N GLU A 121 -14.20 -20.92 15.36
CA GLU A 121 -14.65 -20.60 16.70
C GLU A 121 -15.24 -19.17 16.77
N PRO A 122 -16.48 -19.01 17.25
CA PRO A 122 -17.19 -17.72 17.25
C PRO A 122 -16.57 -16.64 18.16
N ASP A 123 -15.78 -17.04 19.16
CA ASP A 123 -15.16 -16.14 20.15
C ASP A 123 -13.69 -15.80 19.85
N LYS A 124 -13.08 -16.37 18.80
CA LYS A 124 -11.73 -15.98 18.39
C LYS A 124 -11.77 -14.71 17.55
N PRO A 125 -10.86 -13.74 17.78
CA PRO A 125 -10.74 -12.59 16.91
C PRO A 125 -10.44 -13.08 15.49
N ASP A 126 -11.37 -12.82 14.58
CA ASP A 126 -11.35 -13.29 13.21
C ASP A 126 -10.66 -12.25 12.33
N ILE A 127 -9.53 -12.64 11.74
CA ILE A 127 -8.71 -11.78 10.88
C ILE A 127 -9.53 -11.21 9.73
N LYS A 128 -10.48 -11.98 9.18
CA LYS A 128 -11.37 -11.55 8.11
C LYS A 128 -12.23 -10.37 8.55
N LYS A 129 -12.92 -10.51 9.69
CA LYS A 129 -13.77 -9.45 10.26
C LYS A 129 -12.98 -8.19 10.59
N LEU A 130 -11.75 -8.33 11.10
CA LEU A 130 -10.89 -7.19 11.42
C LEU A 130 -10.44 -6.45 10.16
N LEU A 131 -10.02 -7.17 9.12
CA LEU A 131 -9.62 -6.59 7.84
C LEU A 131 -10.80 -5.93 7.13
N THR A 132 -12.00 -6.53 7.14
CA THR A 132 -13.21 -5.89 6.58
C THR A 132 -13.51 -4.57 7.29
N LYS A 133 -13.47 -4.54 8.63
CA LYS A 133 -13.72 -3.30 9.39
C LYS A 133 -12.69 -2.22 9.08
N LEU A 134 -11.41 -2.61 8.92
CA LEU A 134 -10.34 -1.69 8.56
C LEU A 134 -10.54 -1.12 7.14
N GLN A 135 -10.90 -1.98 6.18
CA GLN A 135 -11.24 -1.56 4.82
C GLN A 135 -12.37 -0.53 4.81
N THR A 136 -13.50 -0.84 5.47
CA THR A 136 -14.65 0.06 5.52
C THR A 136 -14.29 1.41 6.17
N ALA A 137 -13.46 1.40 7.22
CA ALA A 137 -13.01 2.64 7.85
C ALA A 137 -12.15 3.50 6.91
N ILE A 138 -11.28 2.88 6.11
CA ILE A 138 -10.45 3.57 5.11
C ILE A 138 -11.31 4.16 3.98
N GLU A 139 -12.30 3.41 3.50
CA GLU A 139 -13.19 3.85 2.42
C GLU A 139 -14.12 5.00 2.86
N ALA A 140 -14.52 5.01 4.13
CA ALA A 140 -15.36 6.05 4.71
C ALA A 140 -14.60 7.33 5.09
N GLU A 141 -13.27 7.31 5.12
CA GLU A 141 -12.46 8.47 5.54
C GLU A 141 -12.37 9.52 4.44
N THR A 142 -13.01 10.67 4.67
CA THR A 142 -13.07 11.77 3.71
C THR A 142 -11.82 12.64 3.70
N ASN A 143 -11.01 12.60 4.75
CA ASN A 143 -9.78 13.40 4.85
C ASN A 143 -8.55 12.69 4.26
N LEU A 144 -8.73 11.47 3.74
CA LEU A 144 -7.70 10.76 3.01
C LEU A 144 -7.69 11.18 1.54
N SER A 145 -6.51 11.44 0.98
CA SER A 145 -6.36 11.61 -0.46
C SER A 145 -6.66 10.31 -1.21
N GLU A 146 -6.98 10.39 -2.51
CA GLU A 146 -7.22 9.19 -3.32
C GLU A 146 -5.97 8.29 -3.40
N ASP A 147 -4.79 8.89 -3.51
CA ASP A 147 -3.51 8.17 -3.56
C ASP A 147 -3.22 7.44 -2.23
N ASP A 148 -3.36 8.14 -1.10
CA ASP A 148 -3.19 7.54 0.22
C ASP A 148 -4.20 6.42 0.46
N ARG A 149 -5.41 6.55 -0.09
CA ARG A 149 -6.49 5.57 0.08
C ARG A 149 -6.17 4.33 -0.74
N ALA A 150 -5.73 4.52 -1.98
CA ALA A 150 -5.30 3.43 -2.84
C ALA A 150 -4.13 2.67 -2.20
N GLU A 151 -3.12 3.37 -1.67
CA GLU A 151 -1.98 2.76 -0.99
C GLU A 151 -2.43 1.99 0.27
N ALA A 152 -3.30 2.60 1.10
CA ALA A 152 -3.83 1.94 2.29
C ALA A 152 -4.59 0.65 1.95
N LEU A 153 -5.43 0.66 0.92
CA LEU A 153 -6.15 -0.52 0.43
C LEU A 153 -5.18 -1.59 -0.13
N GLU A 154 -4.09 -1.18 -0.78
CA GLU A 154 -3.04 -2.12 -1.20
C GLU A 154 -2.33 -2.78 -0.01
N GLN A 155 -2.10 -2.05 1.08
CA GLN A 155 -1.58 -2.62 2.31
C GLN A 155 -2.53 -3.65 2.94
N ILE A 156 -3.85 -3.44 2.85
CA ILE A 156 -4.82 -4.45 3.31
C ILE A 156 -4.66 -5.75 2.52
N LYS A 157 -4.48 -5.70 1.19
CA LYS A 157 -4.24 -6.92 0.37
C LYS A 157 -3.01 -7.70 0.83
N ILE A 158 -1.97 -7.01 1.29
CA ILE A 158 -0.76 -7.65 1.82
C ILE A 158 -1.07 -8.36 3.14
N LEU A 159 -1.84 -7.72 4.04
CA LEU A 159 -2.25 -8.30 5.32
C LEU A 159 -3.21 -9.49 5.13
N GLU A 160 -4.09 -9.45 4.14
CA GLU A 160 -4.94 -10.57 3.74
C GLU A 160 -4.11 -11.78 3.31
N LYS A 161 -3.19 -11.59 2.35
CA LYS A 161 -2.30 -12.67 1.88
C LYS A 161 -1.48 -13.25 3.02
N LEU A 162 -1.03 -12.42 3.96
CA LEU A 162 -0.36 -12.90 5.17
C LEU A 162 -1.34 -13.65 6.10
N GLY A 163 -2.60 -13.25 6.16
CA GLY A 163 -3.65 -13.95 6.90
C GLY A 163 -3.91 -15.38 6.44
N GLU A 164 -3.68 -15.69 5.16
CA GLU A 164 -3.74 -17.06 4.65
C GLU A 164 -2.63 -17.95 5.24
N ASN A 165 -1.43 -17.39 5.47
CA ASN A 165 -0.30 -18.09 6.07
C ASN A 165 0.58 -17.19 6.96
N PRO A 166 0.19 -16.95 8.22
CA PRO A 166 0.89 -16.01 9.11
C PRO A 166 2.34 -16.39 9.46
N GLN A 167 2.73 -17.65 9.24
CA GLN A 167 4.09 -18.16 9.53
C GLN A 167 5.08 -17.93 8.39
N GLU A 168 4.61 -17.44 7.23
CA GLU A 168 5.46 -17.28 6.06
C GLU A 168 6.43 -16.10 6.26
N SER A 169 7.71 -16.42 6.43
CA SER A 169 8.75 -15.46 6.86
C SER A 169 8.96 -14.28 5.90
N THR A 170 8.72 -14.45 4.60
CA THR A 170 8.90 -13.38 3.61
C THR A 170 7.71 -12.40 3.63
N MET A 171 6.49 -12.90 3.82
CA MET A 171 5.24 -12.16 3.97
C MET A 171 5.16 -11.47 5.32
N GLN A 172 5.80 -11.98 6.38
CA GLN A 172 5.90 -11.25 7.64
C GLN A 172 6.64 -9.92 7.47
N LYS A 173 7.66 -9.84 6.60
CA LYS A 173 8.32 -8.56 6.30
C LYS A 173 7.39 -7.62 5.55
N ALA A 174 6.67 -8.14 4.55
CA ALA A 174 5.67 -7.36 3.81
C ALA A 174 4.56 -6.86 4.74
N GLY A 175 4.05 -7.71 5.64
CA GLY A 175 3.07 -7.36 6.66
C GLY A 175 3.58 -6.28 7.62
N LYS A 176 4.83 -6.36 8.10
CA LYS A 176 5.44 -5.28 8.92
C LYS A 176 5.49 -3.95 8.17
N THR A 177 5.84 -3.99 6.88
CA THR A 177 5.84 -2.79 6.04
C THR A 177 4.44 -2.25 5.85
N ALA A 178 3.45 -3.10 5.57
CA ALA A 178 2.04 -2.72 5.47
C ALA A 178 1.53 -2.06 6.75
N MET A 179 1.87 -2.61 7.92
CA MET A 179 1.52 -2.01 9.21
C MET A 179 2.17 -0.63 9.42
N LYS A 180 3.42 -0.43 8.97
CA LYS A 180 4.10 0.87 9.07
C LYS A 180 3.46 1.90 8.15
N ILE A 181 3.14 1.50 6.92
CA ILE A 181 2.49 2.39 5.95
C ILE A 181 1.12 2.79 6.47
N LEU A 182 0.27 1.85 6.90
CA LEU A 182 -1.04 2.17 7.48
C LEU A 182 -0.96 3.12 8.68
N LYS A 183 0.05 2.94 9.56
CA LYS A 183 0.31 3.87 10.67
C LYS A 183 0.76 5.25 10.18
N GLY A 184 1.57 5.31 9.12
CA GLY A 184 2.00 6.55 8.49
C GLY A 184 0.84 7.29 7.82
N THR A 185 0.00 6.59 7.07
CA THR A 185 -1.19 7.13 6.39
C THR A 185 -2.12 7.83 7.38
N ILE A 186 -2.39 7.21 8.54
CA ILE A 186 -3.26 7.83 9.55
C ILE A 186 -2.57 8.93 10.36
N ALA A 187 -1.24 8.99 10.41
CA ALA A 187 -0.51 10.00 11.17
C ALA A 187 -0.65 11.41 10.59
N GLY A 188 -0.98 11.51 9.30
CA GLY A 188 -1.30 12.78 8.63
C GLY A 188 -2.74 13.27 8.89
N LEU A 189 -3.59 12.46 9.53
CA LEU A 189 -5.00 12.79 9.74
C LEU A 189 -5.22 13.53 11.07
N PRO A 190 -6.33 14.28 11.20
CA PRO A 190 -6.74 14.82 12.49
C PRO A 190 -6.89 13.71 13.52
N SER A 191 -6.42 13.93 14.76
CA SER A 191 -6.51 12.92 15.83
C SER A 191 -7.94 12.51 16.18
N ALA A 192 -8.92 13.37 15.90
CA ALA A 192 -10.34 13.10 16.07
C ALA A 192 -10.99 12.33 14.90
N ALA A 193 -10.24 12.00 13.85
CA ALA A 193 -10.76 11.26 12.71
C ALA A 193 -11.16 9.84 13.12
N THR A 194 -12.34 9.40 12.66
CA THR A 194 -12.88 8.06 12.94
C THR A 194 -11.92 6.95 12.51
N LEU A 195 -11.18 7.15 11.42
CA LEU A 195 -10.17 6.20 10.97
C LEU A 195 -8.99 6.08 11.96
N VAL A 196 -8.56 7.17 12.57
CA VAL A 196 -7.48 7.14 13.59
C VAL A 196 -7.93 6.31 14.79
N GLU A 197 -9.16 6.52 15.26
CA GLU A 197 -9.74 5.73 16.35
C GLU A 197 -9.85 4.24 15.95
N ALA A 198 -10.39 3.94 14.77
CA ALA A 198 -10.53 2.58 14.28
C ALA A 198 -9.17 1.87 14.19
N CYS A 199 -8.17 2.53 13.59
CA CYS A 199 -6.82 1.97 13.46
C CYS A 199 -6.13 1.75 14.81
N SER A 200 -6.36 2.62 15.81
CA SER A 200 -5.80 2.42 17.15
C SER A 200 -6.25 1.12 17.82
N LYS A 201 -7.44 0.63 17.46
CA LYS A 201 -8.03 -0.62 17.98
C LYS A 201 -7.74 -1.82 17.08
N LEU A 202 -7.91 -1.64 15.76
CA LEU A 202 -7.84 -2.73 14.79
C LEU A 202 -6.40 -3.14 14.47
N LEU A 203 -5.48 -2.18 14.33
CA LEU A 203 -4.09 -2.48 13.93
C LEU A 203 -3.36 -3.37 14.96
N PRO A 204 -3.45 -3.14 16.29
CA PRO A 204 -2.85 -4.05 17.27
C PRO A 204 -3.47 -5.45 17.25
N ALA A 205 -4.80 -5.55 17.07
CA ALA A 205 -5.49 -6.84 17.02
C ALA A 205 -5.08 -7.65 15.78
N ILE A 206 -4.99 -7.00 14.61
CA ILE A 206 -4.51 -7.61 13.37
C ILE A 206 -3.04 -8.04 13.53
N ALA A 207 -2.17 -7.19 14.08
CA ALA A 207 -0.77 -7.52 14.30
C ALA A 207 -0.60 -8.77 15.18
N SER A 208 -1.40 -8.88 16.24
CA SER A 208 -1.40 -10.05 17.12
C SER A 208 -1.79 -11.35 16.39
N LEU A 209 -2.81 -11.32 15.53
CA LEU A 209 -3.24 -12.50 14.77
C LEU A 209 -2.25 -12.90 13.68
N LEU A 210 -1.57 -11.92 13.08
CA LEU A 210 -0.60 -12.12 12.00
C LEU A 210 0.83 -12.31 12.50
N LEU A 211 1.03 -12.39 13.82
CA LEU A 211 2.35 -12.56 14.46
C LEU A 211 3.34 -11.46 14.07
N LEU A 212 2.82 -10.24 13.93
CA LEU A 212 3.59 -9.05 13.64
C LEU A 212 3.96 -8.33 14.95
N PRO A 213 5.20 -7.84 15.09
CA PRO A 213 5.67 -7.08 16.24
C PRO A 213 5.14 -5.63 16.26
#